data_AF-A0A1F6EWA0-F1
#
_entry.id   AF-A0A1F6EWA0-F1
#
_cell.length_a   1.000
_cell.length_b   1.000
_cell.length_c   1.000
_cell.angle_alpha   90.00
_cell.angle_beta   90.00
_cell.angle_gamma   90.00
#
_symmetry.space_group_name_H-M   'P 1'
#
loop_
_entity.id
_entity.type
_entity.pdbx_description
1 polymer ?
#
loop_
_entity_poly.entity_id
_entity_poly.type
_entity_poly.pdbx_seq_one_letter_code
_entity_poly.pdbx_strand_id
1 'polypeptide(L)'
;MIKKIITFFDKLEDRTRIKLSHYPITYAIVGGVGIILFWKGVWETAEIFPVLFGPMSMIIGIAILLMTGLMVSFFVGDSIILSGFNREKKLAEKTEEEVHSEKETVQHIVIELETIEMMLKNVKEKLDQRRS
;
A
#
# COMPACT_ATOMS: atom_id res chain seq x y z
N MET A 1 -22.51 28.72 -4.69
CA MET A 1 -22.22 28.62 -3.24
C MET A 1 -21.30 27.43 -2.92
N ILE A 2 -21.61 26.23 -3.40
CA ILE A 2 -20.79 25.01 -3.18
C ILE A 2 -19.32 25.21 -3.58
N LYS A 3 -19.03 25.78 -4.76
CA LYS A 3 -17.64 26.08 -5.18
C LYS A 3 -16.89 27.00 -4.20
N LYS A 4 -17.56 28.00 -3.62
CA LYS A 4 -16.95 28.94 -2.65
C LYS A 4 -16.60 28.23 -1.34
N ILE A 5 -17.48 27.32 -0.90
CA ILE A 5 -17.28 26.50 0.30
C ILE A 5 -16.10 25.54 0.07
N ILE A 6 -16.06 24.85 -1.07
CA ILE A 6 -14.96 23.94 -1.42
C ILE A 6 -13.62 24.70 -1.43
N THR A 7 -13.54 25.85 -2.12
CA THR A 7 -12.31 26.67 -2.14
C THR A 7 -11.90 27.26 -0.78
N PHE A 8 -12.83 27.36 0.17
CA PHE A 8 -12.54 27.81 1.53
C PHE A 8 -11.90 26.69 2.34
N PHE A 9 -12.45 25.48 2.29
CA PHE A 9 -11.89 24.31 2.94
C PHE A 9 -10.51 23.95 2.37
N ASP A 10 -10.35 24.01 1.05
CA ASP A 10 -9.09 23.73 0.35
C ASP A 10 -7.96 24.67 0.82
N LYS A 11 -8.22 25.97 0.89
CA LYS A 11 -7.25 26.97 1.41
C LYS A 11 -6.97 26.83 2.90
N LEU A 12 -7.91 26.28 3.67
CA LEU A 12 -7.74 26.04 5.11
C LEU A 12 -6.87 24.80 5.33
N GLU A 13 -7.13 23.72 4.58
CA GLU A 13 -6.35 22.49 4.55
C GLU A 13 -4.89 22.75 4.16
N ASP A 14 -4.65 23.51 3.10
CA ASP A 14 -3.27 23.84 2.68
C ASP A 14 -2.51 24.59 3.77
N ARG A 15 -3.18 25.54 4.44
CA ARG A 15 -2.55 26.33 5.52
C ARG A 15 -2.29 25.51 6.78
N THR A 16 -3.19 24.60 7.14
CA THR A 16 -2.97 23.70 8.27
C THR A 16 -1.88 22.69 7.93
N ARG A 17 -1.89 22.10 6.72
CA ARG A 17 -0.89 21.13 6.24
C ARG A 17 0.54 21.68 6.26
N ILE A 18 0.76 22.92 5.84
CA ILE A 18 2.09 23.57 5.84
C ILE A 18 2.60 23.85 7.27
N LYS A 19 1.71 24.28 8.18
CA LYS A 19 2.10 24.59 9.57
C LYS A 19 2.26 23.34 10.45
N LEU A 20 1.55 22.26 10.13
CA LEU A 20 1.51 21.04 10.95
C LEU A 20 2.59 20.02 10.65
N SER A 21 3.31 20.13 9.52
CA SER A 21 4.47 19.26 9.26
C SER A 21 5.55 19.34 10.34
N HIS A 22 5.53 20.40 11.15
CA HIS A 22 6.45 20.65 12.25
C HIS A 22 5.89 20.23 13.64
N TYR A 23 4.59 19.90 13.77
CA TYR A 23 3.96 19.57 15.07
C TYR A 23 2.90 18.44 14.95
N PRO A 24 3.33 17.19 14.71
CA PRO A 24 2.43 16.05 14.50
C PRO A 24 1.58 15.70 15.73
N ILE A 25 2.10 15.90 16.95
CA ILE A 25 1.42 15.49 18.19
C ILE A 25 0.20 16.37 18.49
N THR A 26 0.35 17.70 18.43
CA THR A 26 -0.76 18.63 18.68
C THR A 26 -1.86 18.48 17.64
N TYR A 27 -1.48 18.14 16.41
CA TYR A 27 -2.45 17.83 15.37
C TYR A 27 -3.26 16.58 15.68
N ALA A 28 -2.60 15.49 16.09
CA ALA A 28 -3.29 14.26 16.46
C ALA A 28 -4.28 14.49 17.61
N ILE A 29 -3.95 15.35 18.57
CA ILE A 29 -4.85 15.73 19.67
C ILE A 29 -6.07 16.49 19.14
N VAL A 30 -5.86 17.55 18.35
CA VAL A 30 -6.96 18.36 17.80
C VAL A 30 -7.84 17.53 16.86
N GLY A 31 -7.23 16.69 16.02
CA GLY A 31 -7.92 15.78 15.12
C GLY A 31 -8.74 14.73 15.90
N GLY A 32 -8.17 14.13 16.93
CA GLY A 32 -8.87 13.19 17.80
C GLY A 32 -10.08 13.82 18.50
N VAL A 33 -9.93 15.03 19.05
CA VAL A 33 -11.05 15.79 19.63
C VAL A 33 -12.12 16.07 18.57
N GLY A 34 -11.72 16.47 17.37
CA GLY A 34 -12.64 16.72 16.25
C GLY A 34 -13.45 15.49 15.86
N ILE A 35 -12.82 14.31 15.77
CA ILE A 35 -13.49 13.04 15.45
C ILE A 35 -14.52 12.67 16.54
N ILE A 36 -14.13 12.80 17.82
CA ILE A 36 -15.03 12.50 18.94
C ILE A 36 -16.24 13.44 18.93
N LEU A 37 -16.02 14.74 18.75
CA LEU A 37 -17.10 15.74 18.69
C LEU A 37 -18.00 15.53 17.47
N PHE A 38 -17.44 15.15 16.32
CA PHE A 38 -18.20 14.84 15.13
C PHE A 38 -19.13 13.64 15.35
N TRP A 39 -18.60 12.53 15.87
CA TRP A 39 -19.41 11.34 16.13
C TRP A 39 -20.47 11.61 17.20
N LYS A 40 -20.12 12.35 18.24
CA LYS A 40 -21.07 12.84 19.25
C LYS A 40 -22.20 13.63 18.60
N GLY A 41 -21.89 14.58 17.71
CA GLY A 41 -22.90 15.38 17.02
C GLY A 41 -23.82 14.54 16.14
N VAL A 42 -23.28 13.52 15.45
CA VAL A 42 -24.09 12.56 14.67
C VAL A 42 -25.04 11.79 15.58
N TRP A 43 -24.55 11.32 16.73
CA TRP A 43 -25.35 10.60 17.72
C TRP A 43 -26.48 11.47 18.29
N GLU A 44 -26.15 12.65 18.80
CA GLU A 44 -27.13 13.60 19.36
C GLU A 44 -28.16 14.04 18.30
N THR A 45 -27.73 14.19 17.05
CA THR A 45 -28.66 14.47 15.95
C THR A 45 -29.63 13.30 15.74
N ALA A 46 -29.15 12.06 15.81
CA ALA A 46 -30.01 10.88 15.67
C ALA A 46 -31.04 10.79 16.81
N GLU A 47 -30.68 11.17 18.04
CA GLU A 47 -31.59 11.20 19.18
C GLU A 47 -32.74 12.21 19.03
N ILE A 48 -32.53 13.31 18.28
CA ILE A 48 -33.58 14.32 18.04
C ILE A 48 -34.71 13.77 17.15
N PHE A 49 -34.48 12.71 16.37
CA PHE A 49 -35.47 12.14 15.47
C PHE A 49 -36.00 10.80 16.01
N PRO A 50 -37.23 10.75 16.55
CA PRO A 50 -37.77 9.53 17.13
C PRO A 50 -37.90 8.34 16.18
N VAL A 51 -38.00 8.63 14.88
CA VAL A 51 -38.03 7.63 13.80
C VAL A 51 -36.71 6.85 13.70
N LEU A 52 -35.60 7.36 14.24
CA LEU A 52 -34.31 6.68 14.24
C LEU A 52 -34.12 5.76 15.47
N PHE A 53 -35.10 5.61 16.35
CA PHE A 53 -34.97 4.68 17.48
C PHE A 53 -35.22 3.22 17.09
N GLY A 54 -34.44 2.32 17.70
CA GLY A 54 -34.65 0.87 17.61
C GLY A 54 -34.42 0.31 16.20
N PRO A 55 -35.21 -0.68 15.74
CA PRO A 55 -34.99 -1.38 14.47
C PRO A 55 -34.97 -0.47 13.23
N MET A 56 -35.60 0.70 13.30
CA MET A 56 -35.70 1.61 12.16
C MET A 56 -34.37 2.27 11.80
N SER A 57 -33.52 2.63 12.78
CA SER A 57 -32.15 3.10 12.48
C SER A 57 -31.30 2.02 11.86
N MET A 58 -31.48 0.76 12.26
CA MET A 58 -30.78 -0.36 11.63
C MET A 58 -31.15 -0.47 10.15
N ILE A 59 -32.45 -0.40 9.81
CA ILE A 59 -32.92 -0.49 8.43
C ILE A 59 -32.43 0.70 7.58
N ILE A 60 -32.55 1.93 8.10
CA ILE A 60 -32.07 3.13 7.40
C ILE A 60 -30.55 3.10 7.24
N GLY A 61 -29.83 2.68 8.27
CA GLY A 61 -28.37 2.53 8.23
C GLY A 61 -27.93 1.53 7.17
N ILE A 62 -28.55 0.34 7.12
CA ILE A 62 -28.30 -0.67 6.09
C ILE A 62 -28.61 -0.11 4.70
N ALA A 63 -29.74 0.59 4.53
CA ALA A 63 -30.11 1.18 3.25
C ALA A 63 -29.08 2.23 2.78
N ILE A 64 -28.62 3.11 3.66
CA ILE A 64 -27.58 4.11 3.35
C ILE A 64 -26.26 3.42 3.01
N LEU A 65 -25.85 2.42 3.78
CA LEU A 65 -24.60 1.68 3.55
C LEU A 65 -24.62 0.90 2.23
N LEU A 66 -25.79 0.37 1.84
CA LEU A 66 -25.99 -0.26 0.54
C LEU A 66 -25.96 0.75 -0.60
N MET A 67 -26.68 1.87 -0.47
CA MET A 67 -26.73 2.92 -1.49
C MET A 67 -25.37 3.55 -1.76
N THR A 68 -24.59 3.76 -0.70
CA THR A 68 -23.22 4.31 -0.81
C THR A 68 -22.19 3.28 -1.26
N GLY A 69 -22.55 2.00 -1.33
CA GLY A 69 -21.62 0.89 -1.60
C GLY A 69 -20.65 0.59 -0.46
N LEU A 70 -20.71 1.34 0.65
CA LEU A 70 -19.82 1.19 1.79
C LEU A 70 -20.02 -0.15 2.49
N MET A 71 -21.23 -0.71 2.49
CA MET A 71 -21.44 -2.05 3.06
C MET A 71 -20.58 -3.09 2.35
N VAL A 72 -20.62 -3.10 1.02
CA VAL A 72 -19.83 -4.04 0.22
C VAL A 72 -18.33 -3.73 0.34
N SER A 73 -17.94 -2.46 0.36
CA SER A 73 -16.54 -2.07 0.55
C SER A 73 -15.98 -2.51 1.90
N PHE A 74 -16.73 -2.36 2.98
CA PHE A 74 -16.27 -2.71 4.33
C PHE A 74 -16.20 -4.23 4.53
N PHE A 75 -17.17 -4.98 3.99
CA PHE A 75 -17.20 -6.44 4.15
C PHE A 75 -16.32 -7.20 3.16
N VAL A 76 -16.24 -6.73 1.91
CA VAL A 76 -15.54 -7.43 0.81
C VAL A 76 -14.25 -6.70 0.43
N GLY A 77 -14.26 -5.37 0.41
CA GLY A 77 -13.13 -4.54 -0.01
C GLY A 77 -11.90 -4.72 0.86
N ASP A 78 -12.01 -4.68 2.18
CA ASP A 78 -10.86 -4.83 3.08
C ASP A 78 -10.17 -6.20 2.91
N SER A 79 -10.96 -7.27 2.71
CA SER A 79 -10.43 -8.62 2.49
C SER A 79 -9.80 -8.79 1.10
N ILE A 80 -10.38 -8.17 0.05
CA ILE A 80 -9.81 -8.19 -1.30
C ILE A 80 -8.52 -7.37 -1.37
N ILE A 81 -8.48 -6.19 -0.75
CA ILE A 81 -7.28 -5.33 -0.72
C ILE A 81 -6.16 -6.05 0.05
N LEU A 82 -6.46 -6.63 1.21
CA LEU A 82 -5.48 -7.35 2.00
C LEU A 82 -4.94 -8.61 1.28
N SER A 83 -5.82 -9.36 0.61
CA SER A 83 -5.40 -10.54 -0.18
C SER A 83 -4.63 -10.16 -1.44
N GLY A 84 -4.99 -9.04 -2.09
CA GLY A 84 -4.23 -8.46 -3.20
C GLY A 84 -2.83 -8.05 -2.78
N PHE A 85 -2.70 -7.31 -1.68
CA PHE A 85 -1.41 -6.90 -1.11
C PHE A 85 -0.51 -8.09 -0.77
N ASN A 86 -1.06 -9.13 -0.12
CA ASN A 86 -0.31 -10.34 0.19
C ASN A 86 0.12 -11.10 -1.07
N ARG A 87 -0.69 -11.09 -2.13
CA ARG A 87 -0.35 -11.72 -3.41
C ARG A 87 0.77 -10.96 -4.13
N GLU A 88 0.70 -9.62 -4.16
CA GLU A 88 1.77 -8.78 -4.72
C GLU A 88 3.09 -8.98 -3.98
N LYS A 89 3.06 -8.98 -2.64
CA LYS A 89 4.24 -9.28 -1.82
C LYS A 89 4.85 -10.64 -2.17
N LYS A 90 4.02 -11.69 -2.27
CA LYS A 90 4.49 -13.04 -2.62
C LYS A 90 5.07 -13.12 -4.04
N LEU A 91 4.53 -12.34 -4.98
CA LEU A 91 5.10 -12.23 -6.33
C LEU A 91 6.46 -11.54 -6.30
N ALA A 92 6.58 -10.45 -5.55
CA ALA A 92 7.85 -9.74 -5.40
C ALA A 92 8.94 -10.62 -4.78
N GLU A 93 8.63 -11.38 -3.72
CA GLU A 93 9.55 -12.33 -3.09
C GLU A 93 10.02 -13.41 -4.08
N LYS A 94 9.10 -13.99 -4.87
CA LYS A 94 9.46 -14.95 -5.92
C LYS A 94 10.35 -14.37 -7.00
N THR A 95 10.06 -13.15 -7.45
CA THR A 95 10.90 -12.48 -8.46
C THR A 95 12.29 -12.19 -7.89
N GLU A 96 12.40 -11.84 -6.61
CA GLU A 96 13.70 -11.67 -5.95
C GLU A 96 14.48 -12.99 -5.88
N GLU A 97 13.83 -14.10 -5.53
CA GLU A 97 14.42 -15.44 -5.54
C GLU A 97 14.87 -15.86 -6.95
N GLU A 98 14.03 -15.64 -7.97
CA GLU A 98 14.36 -15.93 -9.38
C GLU A 98 15.58 -15.11 -9.83
N VAL A 99 15.61 -13.80 -9.57
CA VAL A 99 16.76 -12.93 -9.88
C VAL A 99 18.01 -13.37 -9.15
N HIS A 100 17.89 -13.86 -7.91
CA HIS A 100 19.03 -14.41 -7.17
C HIS A 100 19.57 -15.68 -7.83
N SER A 101 18.68 -16.62 -8.20
CA SER A 101 19.07 -17.85 -8.88
C SER A 101 19.69 -17.60 -10.27
N GLU A 102 19.22 -16.59 -10.99
CA GLU A 102 19.79 -16.20 -12.28
C GLU A 102 21.20 -15.64 -12.10
N LYS A 103 21.44 -14.83 -11.06
CA LYS A 103 22.79 -14.35 -10.73
C LYS A 103 23.75 -15.50 -10.41
N GLU A 104 23.32 -16.48 -9.62
CA GLU A 104 24.13 -17.67 -9.33
C GLU A 104 24.46 -18.45 -10.61
N THR A 105 23.48 -18.64 -11.49
CA THR A 105 23.67 -19.31 -12.79
C THR A 105 24.67 -18.54 -13.65
N VAL A 106 24.57 -17.21 -13.71
CA VAL A 106 25.52 -16.38 -14.45
C VAL A 106 26.92 -16.49 -13.86
N GLN A 107 27.07 -16.49 -12.54
CA GLN A 107 28.37 -16.70 -11.89
C GLN A 107 28.98 -18.06 -12.24
N HIS A 108 28.16 -19.12 -12.24
CA HIS A 108 28.60 -20.45 -12.65
C HIS A 108 29.10 -20.48 -14.09
N ILE A 109 28.38 -19.83 -15.02
CA ILE A 109 28.79 -19.73 -16.43
C ILE A 109 30.13 -18.99 -16.56
N VAL A 110 30.34 -17.91 -15.81
CA VAL A 110 31.62 -17.16 -15.81
C VAL A 110 32.78 -18.05 -15.34
N ILE A 111 32.57 -18.82 -14.27
CA ILE A 111 33.59 -19.74 -13.75
C ILE A 111 33.92 -20.86 -14.76
N GLU A 112 32.91 -21.41 -15.44
CA GLU A 112 33.13 -22.42 -16.49
C GLU A 112 33.92 -21.84 -17.66
N LEU A 113 33.63 -20.59 -18.09
CA LEU A 113 34.37 -19.91 -19.14
C LEU A 113 35.85 -19.69 -18.78
N GLU A 114 36.14 -19.22 -17.56
CA GLU A 114 37.52 -19.07 -17.06
C GLU A 114 38.26 -20.41 -17.04
N THR A 115 37.56 -21.49 -16.66
CA THR A 115 38.11 -22.85 -16.64
C THR A 115 38.45 -23.32 -18.06
N ILE A 116 37.57 -23.10 -19.04
CA ILE A 116 37.81 -23.42 -20.45
C ILE A 116 39.00 -22.62 -21.00
N GLU A 117 39.11 -21.33 -20.66
CA GLU A 117 40.22 -20.49 -21.09
C GLU A 117 41.57 -21.02 -20.56
N MET A 118 41.63 -21.42 -19.29
CA MET A 118 42.81 -22.09 -18.71
C MET A 118 43.16 -23.40 -19.42
N MET A 119 42.16 -24.24 -19.73
CA MET A 119 42.39 -25.49 -20.45
C MET A 119 42.95 -25.23 -21.86
N LEU A 120 42.40 -24.26 -22.60
CA LEU A 120 42.88 -23.87 -23.92
C LEU A 120 44.32 -23.35 -23.88
N LYS A 121 44.66 -22.54 -22.89
CA LYS A 121 46.03 -22.03 -22.70
C LYS A 121 47.03 -23.15 -22.47
N ASN A 122 46.69 -24.11 -21.60
CA ASN A 122 47.52 -25.30 -21.34
C ASN A 122 47.70 -26.17 -22.58
N VAL A 123 46.64 -26.34 -23.39
CA VAL A 123 46.73 -27.09 -24.67
C VAL A 123 47.65 -26.38 -25.66
N LYS A 124 47.54 -25.05 -25.76
CA LYS A 124 48.38 -24.24 -26.64
C LYS A 124 49.86 -24.33 -26.25
N GLU A 125 50.18 -24.21 -24.96
CA GLU A 125 51.56 -24.34 -24.47
C GLU A 125 52.15 -25.74 -24.75
N LYS A 126 51.35 -26.81 -24.58
CA LYS A 126 51.79 -28.18 -24.90
C LYS A 126 52.01 -28.39 -26.40
N LEU A 127 51.26 -27.72 -27.27
CA LEU A 127 51.43 -27.78 -28.72
C LEU A 127 52.70 -27.06 -29.17
N ASP A 128 53.01 -25.89 -28.58
CA ASP A 128 54.24 -25.15 -28.89
C ASP A 128 55.49 -25.91 -28.42
N GLN A 129 55.45 -26.57 -27.25
CA GLN A 129 56.55 -27.42 -26.78
C GLN A 129 56.81 -28.66 -27.64
N ARG A 130 55.82 -29.17 -28.37
CA ARG A 130 56.00 -30.30 -29.31
C ARG A 130 56.51 -29.90 -30.68
N ARG A 131 56.48 -28.61 -31.01
CA ARG A 131 56.92 -28.06 -32.31
C ARG A 131 58.36 -27.54 -32.30
N SER A 132 58.96 -27.38 -31.12
CA SER A 132 60.39 -27.10 -30.91
C SER A 132 61.19 -28.39 -30.68
#